data_AF-A0A7C6MKA9-F1
#
_entry.id   AF-A0A7C6MKA9-F1
#
_cell.length_a   1.000
_cell.length_b   1.000
_cell.length_c   1.000
_cell.angle_alpha   90.00
_cell.angle_beta   90.00
_cell.angle_gamma   90.00
#
_symmetry.space_group_name_H-M   'P 1'
#
loop_
_entity.id
_entity.type
_entity.pdbx_description
1 polymer ?
#
loop_
_entity_poly.entity_id
_entity_poly.type
_entity_poly.pdbx_seq_one_letter_code
_entity_poly.pdbx_strand_id
1 'polypeptide(L)'
;MSLSADEVRRFLAEPSLAGAAADLELSDASLLGDLSRLRESVGDMARPVVELEKARRSVRGKLPAGWLLDSDSAQQATHAAVARRRARRIA
;
A
#
# COMPACT_ATOMS: atom_id res chain seq x y z
N MET A 1 5.04 -8.09 -3.95
CA MET A 1 5.02 -8.15 -5.43
C MET A 1 4.84 -6.73 -5.92
N SER A 2 5.57 -6.28 -6.94
CA SER A 2 5.44 -4.88 -7.37
C SER A 2 4.07 -4.59 -7.99
N LEU A 3 3.54 -3.39 -7.76
CA LEU A 3 2.32 -2.92 -8.40
C LEU A 3 2.59 -2.53 -9.86
N SER A 4 1.66 -2.82 -10.76
CA SER A 4 1.76 -2.37 -12.15
C SER A 4 1.43 -0.89 -12.31
N ALA A 5 1.87 -0.26 -13.40
CA ALA A 5 1.53 1.13 -13.69
C ALA A 5 0.00 1.34 -13.83
N ASP A 6 -0.72 0.36 -14.36
CA ASP A 6 -2.18 0.42 -14.48
C ASP A 6 -2.86 0.30 -13.12
N GLU A 7 -2.37 -0.57 -12.23
CA GLU A 7 -2.87 -0.69 -10.86
C GLU A 7 -2.68 0.63 -10.08
N VAL A 8 -1.52 1.28 -10.23
CA VAL A 8 -1.26 2.59 -9.64
C VAL A 8 -2.21 3.65 -10.22
N ARG A 9 -2.41 3.69 -11.55
CA ARG A 9 -3.37 4.62 -12.18
C ARG A 9 -4.79 4.40 -11.67
N ARG A 10 -5.20 3.14 -11.46
CA ARG A 10 -6.51 2.81 -10.90
C ARG A 10 -6.66 3.34 -9.47
N PHE A 11 -5.66 3.19 -8.61
CA PHE A 11 -5.67 3.80 -7.28
C PHE A 11 -5.76 5.33 -7.31
N LEU A 12 -5.12 5.98 -8.29
CA LEU A 12 -5.19 7.43 -8.44
C LEU A 12 -6.56 7.90 -8.96
N ALA A 13 -7.16 7.15 -9.88
CA ALA A 13 -8.48 7.45 -10.42
C ALA A 13 -9.61 7.20 -9.39
N GLU A 14 -9.43 6.20 -8.52
CA GLU A 14 -10.41 5.81 -7.51
C GLU A 14 -9.74 5.63 -6.13
N PRO A 15 -9.49 6.73 -5.38
CA PRO A 15 -8.77 6.69 -4.10
C PRO A 15 -9.43 5.83 -3.01
N SER A 16 -10.74 5.58 -3.09
CA SER A 16 -11.47 4.71 -2.16
C SER A 16 -10.94 3.26 -2.18
N LEU A 17 -10.44 2.79 -3.33
CA LEU A 17 -9.84 1.45 -3.45
C LEU A 17 -8.67 1.26 -2.47
N ALA A 18 -7.88 2.31 -2.25
CA ALA A 18 -6.70 2.25 -1.41
C ALA A 18 -7.01 2.02 0.08
N GLY A 19 -8.27 2.16 0.50
CA GLY A 19 -8.74 1.89 1.87
C GLY A 19 -9.53 0.60 2.01
N ALA A 20 -9.82 -0.12 0.93
CA ALA A 20 -10.78 -1.23 0.93
C ALA A 20 -10.37 -2.43 1.82
N ALA A 21 -9.08 -2.56 2.16
CA ALA A 21 -8.58 -3.62 3.05
C ALA A 21 -8.13 -3.11 4.44
N ALA A 22 -8.39 -1.85 4.80
CA ALA A 22 -7.89 -1.26 6.04
C ALA A 22 -8.28 -2.07 7.29
N ASP A 23 -9.52 -2.58 7.32
CA ASP A 23 -10.10 -3.32 8.45
C ASP A 23 -9.92 -4.85 8.35
N LEU A 24 -9.25 -5.35 7.31
CA LEU A 24 -9.00 -6.78 7.13
C LEU A 24 -7.75 -7.22 7.90
N GLU A 25 -7.75 -8.45 8.41
CA GLU A 25 -6.61 -8.99 9.15
C GLU A 25 -5.38 -9.18 8.25
N LEU A 26 -5.57 -9.75 7.06
CA LEU A 26 -4.52 -10.04 6.07
C LEU A 26 -3.35 -10.90 6.60
N SER A 27 -3.61 -11.74 7.60
CA SER A 27 -2.66 -12.75 8.07
C SER A 27 -2.61 -13.92 7.10
N ASP A 28 -1.59 -14.78 7.22
CA ASP A 28 -1.49 -15.96 6.37
C ASP A 28 -2.70 -16.90 6.56
N ALA A 29 -3.30 -16.91 7.75
CA ALA A 29 -4.49 -17.68 8.05
C ALA A 29 -5.77 -17.09 7.44
N SER A 30 -5.90 -15.76 7.37
CA SER A 30 -7.11 -15.08 6.88
C SER A 30 -7.06 -14.73 5.39
N LEU A 31 -5.86 -14.71 4.78
CA LEU A 31 -5.60 -14.11 3.48
C LEU A 31 -6.52 -14.59 2.36
N LEU A 32 -6.79 -15.89 2.28
CA LEU A 32 -7.67 -16.45 1.24
C LEU A 32 -9.11 -15.94 1.40
N GLY A 33 -9.62 -15.90 2.64
CA GLY A 33 -10.96 -15.38 2.92
C GLY A 33 -11.06 -13.87 2.71
N ASP A 34 -10.02 -13.13 3.10
CA ASP A 34 -9.94 -11.69 2.89
C ASP A 34 -9.90 -11.33 1.39
N LEU A 35 -9.13 -12.09 0.58
CA LEU A 35 -9.11 -11.92 -0.88
C LEU A 35 -10.46 -12.22 -1.52
N SER A 36 -11.18 -13.25 -1.06
CA SER A 36 -12.53 -13.54 -1.56
C SER A 36 -13.48 -12.38 -1.28
N ARG A 37 -13.51 -11.85 -0.04
CA ARG A 37 -14.32 -10.68 0.31
C ARG A 37 -13.96 -9.43 -0.50
N LEU A 38 -12.67 -9.22 -0.76
CA LEU A 38 -12.23 -8.11 -1.60
C LEU A 38 -12.63 -8.27 -3.07
N ARG A 39 -12.61 -9.49 -3.61
CA ARG A 39 -13.05 -9.71 -5.01
C ARG A 39 -14.52 -9.37 -5.20
N GLU A 40 -15.36 -9.60 -4.20
CA GLU A 40 -16.78 -9.22 -4.24
C GLU A 40 -16.98 -7.70 -4.31
N SER A 41 -16.08 -6.91 -3.70
CA SER A 41 -16.22 -5.44 -3.62
C SER A 41 -15.41 -4.68 -4.67
N VAL A 42 -14.18 -5.11 -4.97
CA VAL A 42 -13.23 -4.39 -5.84
C VAL A 42 -12.77 -5.22 -7.06
N GLY A 43 -13.29 -6.43 -7.23
CA GLY A 43 -12.98 -7.30 -8.38
C GLY A 43 -11.48 -7.60 -8.51
N ASP A 44 -10.94 -7.38 -9.71
CA ASP A 44 -9.54 -7.67 -10.03
C ASP A 44 -8.53 -6.82 -9.24
N MET A 45 -8.98 -5.73 -8.61
CA MET A 45 -8.14 -4.91 -7.75
C MET A 45 -7.90 -5.51 -6.37
N ALA A 46 -8.51 -6.66 -6.03
CA ALA A 46 -8.34 -7.30 -4.72
C ALA A 46 -6.88 -7.56 -4.35
N ARG A 47 -6.08 -8.15 -5.25
CA ARG A 47 -4.66 -8.42 -4.99
C ARG A 47 -3.84 -7.13 -4.85
N PRO A 48 -3.94 -6.14 -5.76
CA PRO A 48 -3.29 -4.84 -5.59
C PRO A 48 -3.63 -4.15 -4.27
N VAL A 49 -4.89 -4.20 -3.82
CA VAL A 49 -5.33 -3.61 -2.56
C VAL A 49 -4.64 -4.28 -1.36
N VAL A 50 -4.57 -5.62 -1.35
CA VAL A 50 -3.85 -6.35 -0.28
C VAL A 50 -2.36 -6.00 -0.28
N GLU A 51 -1.72 -5.96 -1.45
CA GLU A 51 -0.31 -5.60 -1.57
C GLU A 51 -0.05 -4.20 -1.01
N LEU A 52 -0.87 -3.21 -1.38
CA LEU A 52 -0.77 -1.85 -0.89
C LEU A 52 -0.93 -1.76 0.63
N GLU A 53 -1.93 -2.44 1.19
CA GLU A 53 -2.18 -2.43 2.63
C GLU A 53 -1.05 -3.11 3.41
N LYS A 54 -0.58 -4.28 2.96
CA LYS A 54 0.58 -4.95 3.55
C LYS A 54 1.84 -4.09 3.49
N ALA A 55 2.10 -3.45 2.34
CA ALA A 55 3.22 -2.54 2.17
C ALA A 55 3.15 -1.37 3.17
N ARG A 56 1.99 -0.69 3.27
CA ARG A 56 1.75 0.40 4.23
C ARG A 56 1.93 -0.03 5.68
N ARG A 57 1.47 -1.23 6.06
CA ARG A 57 1.68 -1.79 7.41
C ARG A 57 3.17 -1.97 7.72
N SER A 58 3.97 -2.45 6.77
CA SER A 58 5.40 -2.70 6.97
C SER A 58 6.24 -1.43 7.22
N VAL A 59 5.76 -0.28 6.73
CA VAL A 59 6.43 1.02 6.85
C VAL A 59 5.73 1.99 7.81
N ARG A 60 4.72 1.54 8.57
CA ARG A 60 3.98 2.39 9.50
C ARG A 60 4.93 3.12 10.45
N GLY A 61 4.78 4.44 10.52
CA GLY A 61 5.65 5.34 11.32
C GLY A 61 6.98 5.69 10.66
N LYS A 62 7.40 4.98 9.61
CA LYS A 62 8.64 5.24 8.85
C LYS A 62 8.41 6.14 7.65
N LEU A 63 7.27 5.97 6.97
CA LEU A 63 6.87 6.73 5.77
C LEU A 63 5.48 7.38 5.97
N PRO A 64 5.08 8.36 5.13
CA PRO A 64 3.75 8.94 5.17
C PRO A 64 2.64 7.91 4.86
N ALA A 65 1.58 7.89 5.67
CA ALA A 65 0.55 6.85 5.62
C ALA A 65 -0.24 6.78 4.30
N GLY A 66 -0.39 7.90 3.59
CA GLY A 66 -1.18 7.98 2.36
C GLY A 66 -0.43 7.57 1.10
N TRP A 67 0.87 7.24 1.17
CA TRP A 67 1.63 6.87 -0.02
C TRP A 67 1.08 5.60 -0.67
N LEU A 68 1.11 5.57 -2.01
CA LEU A 68 0.95 4.34 -2.77
C LEU A 68 2.30 3.62 -2.76
N LEU A 69 2.29 2.37 -2.30
CA LEU A 69 3.48 1.56 -2.03
C LEU A 69 3.19 0.11 -2.40
N ASP A 70 4.25 -0.57 -2.80
CA ASP A 70 4.34 -2.03 -2.87
C ASP A 70 5.50 -2.51 -1.98
N SER A 71 5.69 -3.83 -1.88
CA SER A 71 6.77 -4.40 -1.07
C SER A 71 8.15 -3.83 -1.40
N ASP A 72 8.43 -3.59 -2.68
CA ASP A 72 9.77 -3.28 -3.15
C ASP A 72 10.10 -1.81 -2.90
N SER A 73 9.17 -0.91 -3.26
CA SER A 73 9.27 0.52 -2.94
C SER A 73 9.29 0.77 -1.43
N ALA A 74 8.54 0.00 -0.64
CA ALA A 74 8.60 0.06 0.83
C ALA A 74 9.98 -0.27 1.39
N GLN A 75 10.68 -1.27 0.81
CA GLN A 75 12.04 -1.65 1.22
C GLN A 75 13.09 -0.61 0.79
N GLN A 76 12.91 0.03 -0.36
CA GLN A 76 13.88 0.99 -0.92
C GLN A 76 13.69 2.43 -0.43
N ALA A 77 12.51 2.78 0.08
CA ALA A 77 12.20 4.13 0.49
C ALA A 77 13.04 4.61 1.68
N THR A 78 13.53 5.84 1.58
CA THR A 78 14.26 6.49 2.68
C THR A 78 13.31 6.86 3.82
N HIS A 79 13.66 6.49 5.05
CA HIS A 79 12.91 6.85 6.25
C HIS A 79 12.62 8.37 6.34
N ALA A 80 11.40 8.74 6.72
CA ALA A 80 10.93 10.14 6.70
C ALA A 80 11.81 11.08 7.55
N ALA A 81 12.30 10.61 8.69
CA ALA A 81 13.26 11.35 9.52
C ALA A 81 14.55 11.73 8.76
N VAL A 82 15.10 10.81 7.96
CA VAL A 82 16.31 11.05 7.16
C VAL A 82 16.00 11.98 5.99
N ALA A 83 14.88 11.76 5.30
CA ALA A 83 14.42 12.62 4.21
C ALA A 83 14.26 14.08 4.68
N ARG A 84 13.62 14.31 5.84
CA ARG A 84 13.48 15.65 6.45
C ARG A 84 14.81 16.28 6.80
N ARG A 85 15.77 15.51 7.35
CA ARG A 85 17.12 16.03 7.65
C ARG A 85 17.87 16.44 6.38
N ARG A 86 17.74 15.68 5.30
CA ARG A 86 18.37 15.97 4.01
C ARG A 86 17.73 17.18 3.33
N ALA A 87 16.41 17.32 3.38
CA ALA A 87 15.69 18.46 2.82
C ALA A 87 16.18 19.81 3.37
N ARG A 88 16.56 19.87 4.66
CA ARG A 88 17.13 21.09 5.29
C ARG A 88 18.47 21.56 4.72
N ARG A 89 19.16 20.75 3.92
CA ARG A 89 20.46 21.11 3.32
C ARG A 89 20.34 21.76 1.93
N ILE A 90 19.15 21.67 1.33
CA ILE A 90 18.87 22.16 -0.03
C ILE A 90 17.72 23.19 -0.05
N ALA A 91 17.22 23.55 1.13
CA ALA A 91 16.19 24.57 1.32
C ALA A 91 16.82 25.95 1.47
#